data_AF-A0A970XDS3-F1
#
_entry.id   AF-A0A970XDS3-F1
#
_cell.length_a   1.000
_cell.length_b   1.000
_cell.length_c   1.000
_cell.angle_alpha   90.00
_cell.angle_beta   90.00
_cell.angle_gamma   90.00
#
_symmetry.space_group_name_H-M   'P 1'
#
loop_
_entity.id
_entity.type
_entity.pdbx_description
1 polymer ?
#
loop_
_entity_poly.entity_id
_entity_poly.type
_entity_poly.pdbx_seq_one_letter_code
_entity_poly.pdbx_strand_id
1 'polypeptide(L)'
;MSNASRTEKSLLNVLTGVFGQMLSFVLSFVIRTVFIHTLGELYLGLNGLFTNILSVLNLAELGLGTAIVIELYRTVEKKDEEKTGQYLLFYRKAYRLIGAVILAAGLCLTPFLQHLIKDNASLGLINYRLVFLLYLGNTVFSYFLFAYRQSVLQANQAEYKARLITYAFKVLEMILQIIFLLCFKNIYIYLIIPLVLGCVSTVVKGVLIGKWYPF
;
A
#
# COMPACT_ATOMS: atom_id res chain seq x y z
N MET A 1 -2.61 -9.55 28.55
CA MET A 1 -3.18 -9.52 27.19
C MET A 1 -4.67 -9.79 27.32
N SER A 2 -5.54 -8.89 26.83
CA SER A 2 -6.99 -9.10 26.94
C SER A 2 -7.40 -10.43 26.26
N ASN A 3 -8.04 -11.31 27.03
CA ASN A 3 -8.59 -12.61 26.60
C ASN A 3 -9.86 -12.41 25.75
N ALA A 4 -9.78 -11.59 24.71
CA ALA A 4 -10.86 -11.45 23.74
C ALA A 4 -10.98 -12.77 22.95
N SER A 5 -12.20 -13.32 22.90
CA SER A 5 -12.52 -14.54 22.15
C SER A 5 -12.18 -14.35 20.66
N ARG A 6 -11.87 -15.45 19.95
CA ARG A 6 -11.63 -15.41 18.50
C ARG A 6 -12.79 -14.76 17.75
N THR A 7 -14.02 -15.05 18.17
CA THR A 7 -15.24 -14.46 17.62
C THR A 7 -15.25 -12.93 17.79
N GLU A 8 -14.83 -12.43 18.94
CA GLU A 8 -14.77 -10.98 19.23
C GLU A 8 -13.72 -10.28 18.37
N LYS A 9 -12.53 -10.86 18.24
CA LYS A 9 -11.46 -10.33 17.36
C LYS A 9 -11.88 -10.32 15.89
N SER A 10 -12.52 -11.40 15.44
CA SER A 10 -13.07 -11.48 14.09
C SER A 10 -14.12 -10.39 13.86
N LEU A 11 -15.01 -10.16 14.83
CA LEU A 11 -16.03 -9.13 14.77
C LEU A 11 -15.41 -7.71 14.72
N LEU A 12 -14.38 -7.45 15.51
CA LEU A 12 -13.60 -6.21 15.44
C LEU A 12 -12.93 -6.02 14.06
N ASN A 13 -12.39 -7.07 13.45
CA ASN A 13 -11.85 -6.99 12.09
C ASN A 13 -12.92 -6.66 11.06
N VAL A 14 -14.10 -7.27 11.17
CA VAL A 14 -15.23 -6.99 10.28
C VAL A 14 -15.67 -5.54 10.43
N LEU A 15 -15.94 -5.08 11.65
CA LEU A 15 -16.39 -3.71 11.91
C LEU A 15 -15.37 -2.67 11.45
N THR A 16 -14.10 -2.83 11.82
CA THR A 16 -13.03 -1.92 11.36
C THR A 16 -12.78 -2.01 9.86
N GLY A 17 -13.03 -3.16 9.24
CA GLY A 17 -12.99 -3.34 7.80
C GLY A 17 -14.09 -2.55 7.10
N VAL A 18 -15.34 -2.78 7.48
CA VAL A 18 -16.51 -2.14 6.87
C VAL A 18 -16.46 -0.63 7.05
N PHE A 19 -16.28 -0.15 8.29
CA PHE A 19 -16.23 1.27 8.57
C PHE A 19 -15.07 1.95 7.84
N GLY A 20 -13.90 1.32 7.85
CA GLY A 20 -12.72 1.85 7.18
C GLY A 20 -12.81 1.84 5.65
N GLN A 21 -13.56 0.90 5.07
CA GLN A 21 -13.85 0.88 3.65
C GLN A 21 -14.78 2.05 3.27
N MET A 22 -15.85 2.28 4.04
CA MET A 22 -16.72 3.43 3.85
C MET A 22 -15.94 4.75 3.97
N LEU A 23 -15.12 4.88 5.00
CA LEU A 23 -14.23 6.03 5.16
C LEU A 23 -13.32 6.19 3.93
N SER A 24 -12.67 5.12 3.48
CA SER A 24 -11.79 5.16 2.31
C SER A 24 -12.51 5.63 1.05
N PHE A 25 -13.77 5.24 0.83
CA PHE A 25 -14.57 5.71 -0.30
C PHE A 25 -14.85 7.20 -0.22
N VAL A 26 -15.26 7.71 0.94
CA VAL A 26 -15.50 9.15 1.13
C VAL A 26 -14.21 9.94 0.91
N LEU A 27 -13.10 9.53 1.52
CA LEU A 27 -11.81 10.21 1.34
C LEU A 27 -11.38 10.20 -0.14
N SER A 28 -11.53 9.07 -0.83
CA SER A 28 -11.17 8.93 -2.25
C SER A 28 -12.03 9.83 -3.15
N PHE A 29 -13.32 9.99 -2.81
CA PHE A 29 -14.21 10.86 -3.57
C PHE A 29 -13.85 12.35 -3.38
N VAL A 30 -13.61 12.77 -2.13
CA VAL A 30 -13.22 14.15 -1.81
C VAL A 30 -11.90 14.51 -2.48
N ILE A 31 -10.85 13.69 -2.32
CA ILE A 31 -9.55 14.00 -2.92
C ILE A 31 -9.62 14.04 -4.44
N ARG A 32 -10.38 13.13 -5.07
CA ARG A 32 -10.58 13.11 -6.51
C ARG A 32 -11.28 14.38 -7.00
N THR A 33 -12.27 14.86 -6.25
CA THR A 33 -13.00 16.10 -6.59
C THR A 33 -12.07 17.30 -6.55
N VAL A 34 -11.29 17.46 -5.48
CA VAL A 34 -10.31 18.55 -5.34
C VAL A 34 -9.23 18.46 -6.43
N PHE A 35 -8.74 17.25 -6.72
CA PHE A 35 -7.73 17.02 -7.76
C PHE A 35 -8.22 17.47 -9.14
N ILE A 36 -9.44 17.10 -9.53
CA ILE A 36 -10.03 17.51 -10.82
C ILE A 36 -10.17 19.03 -10.90
N HIS A 37 -10.68 19.68 -9.86
CA HIS A 37 -10.88 21.13 -9.86
C HIS A 37 -9.56 21.93 -9.87
N THR A 38 -8.46 21.35 -9.38
CA THR A 38 -7.18 22.05 -9.26
C THR A 38 -6.23 21.79 -10.42
N LEU A 39 -6.09 20.52 -10.84
CA LEU A 39 -5.13 20.08 -11.85
C LEU A 39 -5.81 19.74 -13.18
N GLY A 40 -7.11 19.46 -13.19
CA GLY A 40 -7.86 19.10 -14.39
C GLY A 40 -7.90 17.58 -14.66
N GLU A 41 -8.78 17.18 -15.58
CA GLU A 41 -9.09 15.77 -15.87
C GLU A 41 -7.93 15.01 -16.54
N LEU A 42 -7.04 15.73 -17.23
CA LEU A 42 -5.97 15.13 -18.01
C LEU A 42 -4.98 14.33 -17.13
N TYR A 43 -4.64 14.85 -15.94
CA TYR A 43 -3.78 14.13 -14.98
C TYR A 43 -4.47 12.94 -14.33
N LEU A 44 -5.81 12.92 -14.34
CA LEU A 44 -6.58 11.83 -13.79
C LEU A 44 -6.46 10.58 -14.67
N GLY A 45 -6.39 10.77 -16.00
CA GLY A 45 -6.09 9.69 -16.94
C GLY A 45 -4.74 9.03 -16.68
N LEU A 46 -3.69 9.82 -16.37
CA LEU A 46 -2.37 9.29 -16.00
C LEU A 46 -2.40 8.50 -14.70
N ASN A 47 -3.08 9.02 -13.67
CA ASN A 47 -3.24 8.32 -12.39
C ASN A 47 -3.88 6.94 -12.60
N GLY A 48 -4.96 6.88 -13.40
CA GLY A 48 -5.62 5.63 -13.76
C GLY A 48 -4.70 4.67 -14.52
N LEU A 49 -4.00 5.16 -15.55
CA LEU A 49 -3.06 4.36 -16.34
C LEU A 49 -1.97 3.73 -15.47
N PHE A 50 -1.28 4.53 -14.66
CA PHE A 50 -0.17 4.05 -13.84
C PHE A 50 -0.62 3.11 -12.73
N THR A 51 -1.76 3.39 -12.08
CA THR A 51 -2.35 2.48 -11.09
C THR A 51 -2.70 1.13 -11.72
N ASN A 52 -3.27 1.12 -12.93
CA ASN A 52 -3.60 -0.11 -13.64
C ASN A 52 -2.35 -0.91 -14.02
N ILE A 53 -1.30 -0.25 -14.56
CA ILE A 53 -0.03 -0.91 -14.89
C ILE A 53 0.55 -1.58 -13.64
N LEU A 54 0.63 -0.86 -12.52
CA LEU A 54 1.16 -1.41 -11.27
C LEU A 54 0.28 -2.54 -10.71
N SER A 55 -1.04 -2.45 -10.85
CA SER A 55 -1.96 -3.53 -10.45
C SER A 55 -1.69 -4.82 -11.21
N VAL A 56 -1.39 -4.73 -12.51
CA VAL A 56 -0.99 -5.88 -13.33
C VAL A 56 0.37 -6.43 -12.89
N LEU A 57 1.34 -5.57 -12.59
CA LEU A 57 2.63 -6.02 -12.05
C LEU A 57 2.49 -6.73 -10.69
N ASN A 58 1.56 -6.28 -9.84
CA ASN A 58 1.28 -6.92 -8.56
C ASN A 58 0.62 -8.30 -8.71
N LEU A 59 -0.07 -8.60 -9.82
CA LEU A 59 -0.57 -9.95 -10.09
C LEU A 59 0.56 -10.97 -10.24
N ALA A 60 1.78 -10.53 -10.55
CA ALA A 60 2.97 -11.38 -10.61
C ALA A 60 3.35 -11.99 -9.25
N GLU A 61 2.73 -11.57 -8.14
CA GLU A 61 2.89 -12.23 -6.84
C GLU A 61 2.31 -13.66 -6.78
N LEU A 62 1.52 -14.08 -7.77
CA LEU A 62 1.02 -15.47 -7.94
C LEU A 62 0.33 -16.07 -6.70
N GLY A 63 -0.27 -15.24 -5.84
CA GLY A 63 -0.94 -15.72 -4.62
C GLY A 63 0.02 -16.23 -3.53
N LEU A 64 1.32 -15.92 -3.62
CA LEU A 64 2.28 -16.26 -2.57
C LEU A 64 1.85 -15.73 -1.19
N GLY A 65 1.27 -14.52 -1.17
CA GLY A 65 0.86 -13.90 0.09
C GLY A 65 -0.22 -14.68 0.85
N THR A 66 -1.22 -15.22 0.15
CA THR A 66 -2.28 -16.04 0.76
C THR A 66 -1.77 -17.39 1.21
N ALA A 67 -0.94 -18.06 0.40
CA ALA A 67 -0.35 -19.35 0.77
C ALA A 67 0.48 -19.25 2.06
N ILE A 68 1.28 -18.19 2.19
CA ILE A 68 2.13 -17.97 3.36
C ILE A 68 1.30 -17.67 4.61
N VAL A 69 0.21 -16.90 4.49
CA VAL A 69 -0.69 -16.59 5.63
C VAL A 69 -1.40 -17.85 6.15
N ILE A 70 -1.81 -18.76 5.26
CA ILE A 70 -2.43 -20.05 5.66
C ILE A 70 -1.43 -20.88 6.48
N GLU A 71 -0.17 -20.94 6.06
CA GLU A 71 0.84 -21.71 6.75
C GLU A 71 1.24 -21.06 8.09
N LEU A 72 1.38 -19.72 8.12
CA LEU A 72 1.55 -18.95 9.35
C LEU A 72 0.40 -19.16 10.35
N TYR A 73 -0.84 -19.23 9.86
CA TYR A 73 -1.98 -19.54 10.72
C TYR A 73 -1.82 -20.91 11.40
N ARG A 74 -1.37 -21.94 10.67
CA ARG A 74 -1.12 -23.28 11.24
C ARG A 74 -0.01 -23.28 12.30
N THR A 75 1.07 -22.53 12.10
CA THR A 75 2.17 -22.47 13.08
C THR A 75 1.79 -21.70 14.33
N VAL A 76 1.04 -20.60 14.17
CA VAL A 76 0.49 -19.80 15.28
C VAL A 76 -0.51 -20.62 16.10
N GLU A 77 -1.39 -21.40 15.45
CA GLU A 77 -2.34 -22.28 16.15
C GLU A 77 -1.63 -23.36 16.99
N LYS A 78 -0.51 -23.88 16.48
CA LYS A 78 0.33 -24.85 17.19
C LYS A 78 1.24 -24.22 18.25
N LYS A 79 1.25 -22.88 18.39
CA LYS A 79 2.15 -22.12 19.28
C LYS A 79 3.64 -22.42 19.05
N ASP A 80 4.00 -22.73 17.80
CA ASP A 80 5.38 -23.01 17.40
C ASP A 80 6.04 -21.70 16.96
N GLU A 81 6.58 -20.96 17.93
CA GLU A 81 7.19 -19.64 17.72
C GLU A 81 8.43 -19.72 16.84
N GLU A 82 9.22 -20.78 16.99
CA GLU A 82 10.42 -21.00 16.18
C GLU A 82 10.08 -21.16 14.70
N LYS A 83 9.11 -22.04 14.37
CA LYS A 83 8.65 -22.17 12.98
C LYS A 83 8.00 -20.91 12.47
N THR A 84 7.24 -20.21 13.32
CA THR A 84 6.62 -18.93 12.95
C THR A 84 7.68 -17.91 12.53
N GLY A 85 8.78 -17.79 13.28
CA GLY A 85 9.94 -16.96 12.93
C GLY A 85 10.60 -17.39 11.61
N GLN A 86 10.78 -18.70 11.39
CA GLN A 86 11.34 -19.23 10.14
C GLN A 86 10.47 -18.87 8.92
N TYR A 87 9.14 -19.04 9.01
CA TYR A 87 8.22 -18.65 7.95
C TYR A 87 8.19 -17.13 7.72
N LEU A 88 8.28 -16.32 8.77
CA LEU A 88 8.42 -14.86 8.66
C LEU A 88 9.69 -14.45 7.92
N LEU A 89 10.81 -15.12 8.17
CA LEU A 89 12.08 -14.87 7.47
C LEU A 89 12.01 -15.28 6.00
N PHE A 90 11.40 -16.43 5.71
CA PHE A 90 11.09 -16.83 4.34
C PHE A 90 10.22 -15.79 3.66
N TYR A 91 9.17 -15.31 4.35
CA TYR A 91 8.26 -14.32 3.82
C TYR A 91 8.97 -13.01 3.48
N ARG A 92 9.85 -12.55 4.38
CA ARG A 92 10.69 -11.38 4.14
C ARG A 92 11.59 -11.54 2.91
N LYS A 93 12.10 -12.74 2.61
CA LYS A 93 12.87 -12.99 1.39
C LYS A 93 11.98 -12.96 0.15
N ALA A 94 10.82 -13.62 0.19
CA ALA A 94 9.86 -13.64 -0.90
C ALA A 94 9.38 -12.23 -1.28
N TYR A 95 8.96 -11.41 -0.30
CA TYR A 95 8.50 -10.03 -0.54
C TYR A 95 9.59 -9.13 -1.14
N ARG A 96 10.85 -9.30 -0.72
CA ARG A 96 11.97 -8.55 -1.33
C ARG A 96 12.24 -8.98 -2.76
N LEU A 97 12.12 -10.27 -3.07
CA LEU A 97 12.25 -10.77 -4.45
C LEU A 97 11.13 -10.20 -5.32
N ILE A 98 9.88 -10.24 -4.84
CA ILE A 98 8.72 -9.66 -5.53
C ILE A 98 8.93 -8.16 -5.77
N GLY A 99 9.31 -7.41 -4.74
CA GLY A 99 9.58 -5.98 -4.86
C GLY A 99 10.68 -5.68 -5.89
N ALA A 100 11.72 -6.52 -5.96
CA ALA A 100 12.78 -6.41 -6.97
C ALA A 100 12.27 -6.73 -8.38
N VAL A 101 11.41 -7.73 -8.56
CA VAL A 101 10.79 -8.06 -9.85
C VAL A 101 9.88 -6.92 -10.32
N ILE A 102 9.03 -6.38 -9.45
CA ILE A 102 8.15 -5.24 -9.77
C ILE A 102 8.99 -4.01 -10.12
N LEU A 103 10.05 -3.73 -9.36
CA LEU A 103 10.95 -2.62 -9.64
C LEU A 103 11.64 -2.79 -11.00
N ALA A 104 12.21 -3.97 -11.28
CA ALA A 104 12.86 -4.25 -12.56
C ALA A 104 11.87 -4.14 -13.73
N ALA A 105 10.69 -4.74 -13.62
CA ALA A 105 9.65 -4.66 -14.65
C ALA A 105 9.19 -3.22 -14.88
N GLY A 106 8.96 -2.45 -13.81
CA GLY A 106 8.59 -1.03 -13.89
C GLY A 106 9.68 -0.18 -14.56
N LEU A 107 10.96 -0.37 -14.18
CA LEU A 107 12.08 0.32 -14.81
C LEU A 107 12.22 -0.05 -16.30
N CYS A 108 12.09 -1.33 -16.65
CA CYS A 108 12.08 -1.78 -18.03
C CYS A 108 10.92 -1.21 -18.85
N LEU A 109 9.75 -0.99 -18.23
CA LEU A 109 8.57 -0.44 -18.90
C LEU A 109 8.62 1.09 -19.06
N THR A 110 9.37 1.78 -18.19
CA THR A 110 9.54 3.25 -18.21
C THR A 110 9.89 3.84 -19.59
N PRO A 111 10.85 3.31 -20.38
CA PRO A 111 11.13 3.83 -21.72
C PRO A 111 9.98 3.61 -22.72
N PHE A 112 9.17 2.57 -22.54
CA PHE A 112 8.07 2.23 -23.44
C PHE A 112 6.76 2.98 -23.13
N LEU A 113 6.68 3.69 -21.99
CA LEU A 113 5.50 4.47 -21.59
C LEU A 113 5.00 5.43 -22.67
N GLN A 114 5.90 5.96 -23.49
CA GLN A 114 5.54 6.87 -24.59
C GLN A 114 4.56 6.28 -25.61
N HIS A 115 4.52 4.95 -25.74
CA HIS A 115 3.61 4.25 -26.66
C HIS A 115 2.24 3.95 -26.01
N LEU A 116 2.16 4.00 -24.68
CA LEU A 116 0.93 3.77 -23.92
C LEU A 116 0.13 5.06 -23.75
N ILE A 117 0.81 6.21 -23.81
CA ILE A 117 0.21 7.54 -23.68
C ILE A 117 -0.10 8.07 -25.08
N LYS A 118 -1.38 8.07 -25.46
CA LYS A 118 -1.83 8.49 -26.81
C LYS A 118 -1.78 10.02 -27.04
N ASP A 119 -1.89 10.83 -25.99
CA ASP A 119 -1.92 12.30 -26.08
C ASP A 119 -0.66 12.98 -25.50
N ASN A 120 0.48 12.79 -26.16
CA ASN A 120 1.76 13.39 -25.72
C ASN A 120 1.78 14.92 -25.86
N ALA A 121 0.97 15.52 -26.73
CA ALA A 121 1.01 16.95 -27.05
C ALA A 121 0.51 17.86 -25.90
N SER A 122 -0.51 17.41 -25.15
CA SER A 122 -1.07 18.14 -24.00
C SER A 122 -0.35 17.83 -22.68
N LEU A 123 0.53 16.82 -22.68
CA LEU A 123 1.38 16.41 -21.55
C LEU A 123 2.77 17.04 -21.56
N GLY A 124 3.12 17.84 -22.57
CA GLY A 124 4.48 18.37 -22.77
C GLY A 124 5.08 19.16 -21.60
N LEU A 125 4.28 19.59 -20.63
CA LEU A 125 4.73 20.29 -19.43
C LEU A 125 5.15 19.35 -18.27
N ILE A 126 4.80 18.06 -18.32
CA ILE A 126 5.05 17.12 -17.21
C ILE A 126 5.86 15.91 -17.64
N ASN A 127 6.83 15.59 -16.80
CA ASN A 127 7.65 14.41 -16.95
C ASN A 127 6.86 13.18 -16.49
N TYR A 128 6.07 12.61 -17.39
CA TYR A 128 5.26 11.41 -17.14
C TYR A 128 6.09 10.20 -16.68
N ARG A 129 7.37 10.13 -17.08
CA ARG A 129 8.30 9.08 -16.60
C ARG A 129 8.59 9.26 -15.12
N LEU A 130 8.87 10.50 -14.68
CA LEU A 130 9.08 10.80 -13.26
C LEU A 130 7.82 10.52 -12.44
N VAL A 131 6.65 10.88 -12.96
CA VAL A 131 5.36 10.56 -12.31
C VAL A 131 5.22 9.05 -12.12
N PHE A 132 5.44 8.26 -13.18
CA PHE A 132 5.40 6.81 -13.08
C PHE A 132 6.39 6.24 -12.05
N LEU A 133 7.62 6.78 -12.01
CA LEU A 133 8.62 6.37 -11.02
C LEU A 133 8.20 6.67 -9.57
N LEU A 134 7.48 7.76 -9.32
CA LEU A 134 6.91 8.05 -8.00
C LEU A 134 5.86 7.01 -7.59
N TYR A 135 4.97 6.63 -8.51
CA TYR A 135 4.00 5.56 -8.30
C TYR A 135 4.67 4.20 -8.07
N LEU A 136 5.67 3.86 -8.90
CA LEU A 136 6.45 2.64 -8.78
C LEU A 136 7.16 2.59 -7.42
N GLY A 137 7.80 3.68 -7.02
CA GLY A 137 8.45 3.81 -5.70
C GLY A 137 7.48 3.55 -4.56
N ASN A 138 6.28 4.14 -4.59
CA ASN A 138 5.26 3.95 -3.55
C ASN A 138 4.89 2.47 -3.37
N THR A 139 4.72 1.76 -4.47
CA THR A 139 4.39 0.34 -4.47
C THR A 139 5.57 -0.51 -3.99
N VAL A 140 6.76 -0.26 -4.54
CA VAL A 140 7.97 -1.05 -4.28
C VAL A 140 8.46 -0.92 -2.83
N PHE A 141 8.38 0.27 -2.22
CA PHE A 141 8.79 0.46 -0.82
C PHE A 141 7.96 -0.38 0.15
N SER A 142 6.67 -0.53 -0.11
CA SER A 142 5.80 -1.35 0.73
C SER A 142 6.30 -2.81 0.78
N TYR A 143 6.72 -3.36 -0.37
CA TYR A 143 7.27 -4.72 -0.47
C TYR A 143 8.64 -4.88 0.20
N PHE A 144 9.56 -3.92 0.03
CA PHE A 144 10.91 -4.01 0.60
C PHE A 144 10.96 -3.81 2.12
N LEU A 145 10.02 -3.03 2.67
CA LEU A 145 9.97 -2.70 4.10
C LEU A 145 9.26 -3.81 4.90
N PHE A 146 8.49 -3.41 5.91
CA PHE A 146 7.94 -4.31 6.93
C PHE A 146 6.59 -4.93 6.59
N ALA A 147 6.14 -4.89 5.33
CA ALA A 147 4.83 -5.43 4.96
C ALA A 147 4.67 -6.92 5.29
N TYR A 148 5.77 -7.69 5.21
CA TYR A 148 5.77 -9.12 5.58
C TYR A 148 5.29 -9.37 7.02
N ARG A 149 5.51 -8.43 7.96
CA ARG A 149 5.06 -8.56 9.35
C ARG A 149 3.54 -8.47 9.50
N GLN A 150 2.85 -7.81 8.56
CA GLN A 150 1.39 -7.68 8.60
C GLN A 150 0.67 -9.05 8.54
N SER A 151 1.29 -10.04 7.92
CA SER A 151 0.78 -11.41 7.84
C SER A 151 0.56 -12.09 9.18
N VAL A 152 1.38 -11.76 10.19
CA VAL A 152 1.24 -12.28 11.56
C VAL A 152 -0.07 -11.79 12.17
N LEU A 153 -0.46 -10.56 11.87
CA LEU A 153 -1.75 -10.02 12.32
C LEU A 153 -2.92 -10.74 11.67
N GLN A 154 -2.80 -11.12 10.40
CA GLN A 154 -3.83 -11.90 9.69
C GLN A 154 -3.99 -13.27 10.33
N ALA A 155 -2.88 -13.99 10.54
CA ALA A 155 -2.86 -15.28 11.24
C ALA A 155 -3.47 -15.20 12.65
N ASN A 156 -3.27 -14.08 13.36
CA ASN A 156 -3.78 -13.88 14.72
C ASN A 156 -5.17 -13.20 14.81
N GLN A 157 -5.85 -12.98 13.67
CA GLN A 157 -7.10 -12.21 13.61
C GLN A 157 -6.99 -10.83 14.29
N ALA A 158 -5.84 -10.17 14.21
CA ALA A 158 -5.54 -8.89 14.85
C ALA A 158 -5.33 -7.75 13.84
N GLU A 159 -5.85 -7.91 12.61
CA GLU A 159 -5.70 -6.94 11.52
C GLU A 159 -6.25 -5.56 11.86
N TYR A 160 -7.30 -5.49 12.68
CA TYR A 160 -7.91 -4.24 13.13
C TYR A 160 -6.87 -3.24 13.67
N LYS A 161 -5.81 -3.73 14.33
CA LYS A 161 -4.72 -2.88 14.84
C LYS A 161 -3.95 -2.17 13.72
N ALA A 162 -3.58 -2.88 12.66
CA ALA A 162 -2.90 -2.29 11.52
C ALA A 162 -3.84 -1.45 10.64
N ARG A 163 -5.12 -1.84 10.56
CA ARG A 163 -6.15 -1.08 9.83
C ARG A 163 -6.36 0.31 10.44
N LEU A 164 -6.48 0.40 11.77
CA LEU A 164 -6.62 1.69 12.47
C LEU A 164 -5.45 2.64 12.17
N ILE A 165 -4.21 2.14 12.23
CA ILE A 165 -3.02 2.93 11.87
C ILE A 165 -3.11 3.36 10.40
N THR A 166 -3.46 2.45 9.50
CA THR A 166 -3.58 2.75 8.06
C THR A 166 -4.61 3.85 7.80
N TYR A 167 -5.77 3.81 8.46
CA TYR A 167 -6.79 4.84 8.31
C TYR A 167 -6.37 6.20 8.86
N ALA A 168 -5.69 6.23 10.01
CA ALA A 168 -5.15 7.47 10.55
C ALA A 168 -4.17 8.14 9.57
N PHE A 169 -3.28 7.36 8.96
CA PHE A 169 -2.36 7.86 7.94
C PHE A 169 -3.07 8.28 6.65
N LYS A 170 -4.12 7.57 6.20
CA LYS A 170 -4.91 7.97 5.03
C LYS A 170 -5.65 9.30 5.24
N VAL A 171 -6.20 9.53 6.43
CA VAL A 171 -6.84 10.80 6.77
C VAL A 171 -5.81 11.93 6.75
N LEU A 172 -4.65 11.71 7.38
CA LEU A 172 -3.54 12.67 7.35
C LEU A 172 -3.07 12.96 5.91
N GLU A 173 -2.93 11.92 5.10
CA GLU A 173 -2.55 12.01 3.68
C GLU A 173 -3.53 12.88 2.90
N MET A 174 -4.84 12.61 3.03
CA MET A 174 -5.86 13.39 2.35
C MET A 174 -5.80 14.87 2.76
N ILE A 175 -5.68 15.16 4.06
CA ILE A 175 -5.63 16.54 4.57
C ILE A 175 -4.44 17.28 3.97
N LEU A 176 -3.24 16.67 4.01
CA LEU A 176 -2.04 17.28 3.43
C LEU A 176 -2.18 17.44 1.92
N GLN A 177 -2.64 16.42 1.20
CA GLN A 177 -2.81 16.51 -0.24
C GLN A 177 -3.77 17.64 -0.63
N ILE A 178 -4.89 17.83 0.07
CA ILE A 178 -5.83 18.94 -0.20
C ILE A 178 -5.15 20.29 0.04
N ILE A 179 -4.48 20.48 1.18
CA ILE A 179 -3.79 21.73 1.50
C ILE A 179 -2.77 22.07 0.41
N PHE A 180 -1.90 21.13 0.05
CA PHE A 180 -0.85 21.36 -0.93
C PHE A 180 -1.39 21.53 -2.35
N LEU A 181 -2.46 20.82 -2.73
CA LEU A 181 -3.12 21.02 -4.02
C LEU A 181 -3.69 22.44 -4.15
N LEU A 182 -4.35 22.94 -3.10
CA LEU A 182 -4.93 24.29 -3.12
C LEU A 182 -3.87 25.39 -3.14
N CYS A 183 -2.76 25.22 -2.41
CA CYS A 183 -1.69 26.22 -2.34
C CYS A 183 -0.77 26.22 -3.57
N PHE A 184 -0.32 25.04 -4.02
CA PHE A 184 0.76 24.93 -5.02
C PHE A 184 0.28 24.46 -6.39
N LYS A 185 -0.89 23.83 -6.48
CA LYS A 185 -1.43 23.25 -7.73
C LYS A 185 -0.38 22.44 -8.50
N ASN A 186 0.38 21.61 -7.78
CA ASN A 186 1.52 20.86 -8.31
C ASN A 186 1.33 19.35 -8.12
N ILE A 187 1.38 18.60 -9.23
CA ILE A 187 1.20 17.15 -9.25
C ILE A 187 2.32 16.39 -8.51
N TYR A 188 3.56 16.85 -8.56
CA TYR A 188 4.68 16.14 -7.94
C TYR A 188 4.55 16.15 -6.42
N ILE A 189 4.17 17.29 -5.84
CA ILE A 189 3.92 17.41 -4.39
C ILE A 189 2.76 16.48 -3.98
N TYR A 190 1.68 16.48 -4.77
CA TYR A 190 0.54 15.59 -4.53
C TYR A 190 0.94 14.11 -4.47
N LEU A 191 1.93 13.67 -5.26
CA LEU A 191 2.41 12.29 -5.31
C LEU A 191 3.51 11.96 -4.30
N ILE A 192 4.30 12.96 -3.89
CA ILE A 192 5.32 12.77 -2.85
C ILE A 192 4.67 12.54 -1.48
N ILE A 193 3.55 13.20 -1.19
CA ILE A 193 2.82 13.03 0.07
C ILE A 193 2.46 11.56 0.35
N PRO A 194 1.74 10.83 -0.53
CA PRO A 194 1.39 9.42 -0.30
C PRO A 194 2.63 8.52 -0.31
N LEU A 195 3.67 8.86 -1.08
CA LEU A 195 4.94 8.14 -1.05
C LEU A 195 5.58 8.19 0.35
N VAL A 196 5.72 9.40 0.92
CA VAL A 196 6.34 9.58 2.23
C VAL A 196 5.46 9.00 3.34
N LEU A 197 4.17 9.36 3.38
CA LEU A 197 3.27 8.89 4.43
C LEU A 197 3.02 7.38 4.36
N GLY A 198 2.96 6.79 3.16
CA GLY A 198 2.85 5.35 2.97
C GLY A 198 4.09 4.62 3.51
N CYS A 199 5.29 5.14 3.23
CA CYS A 199 6.54 4.62 3.80
C CYS A 199 6.53 4.70 5.33
N VAL A 200 6.21 5.87 5.89
CA VAL A 200 6.15 6.07 7.35
C VAL A 200 5.11 5.14 7.98
N SER A 201 3.91 5.04 7.40
CA SER A 201 2.86 4.14 7.88
C SER A 201 3.33 2.68 7.91
N THR A 202 4.03 2.25 6.86
CA THR A 202 4.57 0.88 6.75
C THR A 202 5.65 0.62 7.80
N VAL A 203 6.54 1.58 8.06
CA VAL A 203 7.56 1.47 9.11
C VAL A 203 6.92 1.44 10.50
N VAL A 204 5.99 2.34 10.79
CA VAL A 204 5.30 2.41 12.09
C VAL A 204 4.57 1.10 12.37
N LYS A 205 3.80 0.58 11.41
CA LYS A 205 3.15 -0.74 11.52
C LYS A 205 4.18 -1.83 11.76
N GLY A 206 5.27 -1.85 10.99
CA GLY A 206 6.34 -2.83 11.12
C GLY A 206 6.97 -2.90 12.51
N VAL A 207 7.29 -1.74 13.07
CA VAL A 207 7.88 -1.62 14.41
C VAL A 207 6.88 -2.05 15.48
N LEU A 208 5.62 -1.61 15.40
CA LEU A 208 4.59 -1.97 16.38
C LEU A 208 4.28 -3.46 16.34
N ILE A 209 4.20 -4.08 15.16
CA ILE A 209 3.97 -5.52 15.04
C ILE A 209 5.13 -6.30 15.66
N GLY A 210 6.38 -5.89 15.42
CA GLY A 210 7.54 -6.55 16.05
C GLY A 210 7.56 -6.43 17.57
N LYS A 211 6.94 -5.39 18.14
CA LYS A 211 6.75 -5.27 19.59
C LYS A 211 5.62 -6.16 20.11
N TRP A 212 4.54 -6.32 19.35
CA TRP A 212 3.40 -7.16 19.75
C TRP A 212 3.67 -8.65 19.57
N TYR A 213 4.52 -9.00 18.62
CA TYR A 213 4.84 -10.37 18.22
C TYR A 213 6.36 -10.49 18.02
N PRO A 214 7.13 -10.66 19.11
CA PRO A 214 8.58 -10.81 19.07
C PRO A 214 8.96 -12.24 18.67
N PHE A 215 8.67 -12.61 17.42
CA PHE A 215 9.13 -13.84 16.77
C PHE A 215 10.26 -13.55 15.78
#